data_AF-A0A7C1DK72-F1
#
_entry.id   AF-A0A7C1DK72-F1
#
_cell.length_a   1.000
_cell.length_b   1.000
_cell.length_c   1.000
_cell.angle_alpha   90.00
_cell.angle_beta   90.00
_cell.angle_gamma   90.00
#
_symmetry.space_group_name_H-M   'P 1'
#
loop_
_entity.id
_entity.type
_entity.pdbx_description
1 polymer ?
#
loop_
_entity_poly.entity_id
_entity_poly.type
_entity_poly.pdbx_seq_one_letter_code
_entity_poly.pdbx_strand_id
1 'polypeptide(L)' 'VILADEISPDTCRLWDSTSGEKLDKDRFRKDLGNVLDAYAEVWRRLSGEAI' A
#
# COMPACT_ATOMS: atom_id res chain seq x y z
N VAL A 1 11.33 -11.05 -22.93
CA VAL A 1 11.18 -10.98 -21.45
C VAL A 1 9.74 -10.59 -21.17
N ILE A 2 9.04 -11.32 -20.29
CA ILE A 2 7.66 -11.02 -19.87
C ILE A 2 7.65 -10.89 -18.35
N LEU A 3 6.97 -9.86 -17.83
CA LEU A 3 6.75 -9.68 -16.40
C LEU A 3 5.54 -10.52 -15.95
N ALA A 4 5.65 -11.16 -14.79
CA ALA A 4 4.62 -12.03 -14.20
C ALA A 4 4.33 -11.60 -12.76
N ASP A 5 3.68 -12.50 -11.99
CA ASP A 5 3.36 -12.33 -10.56
C ASP A 5 2.48 -11.09 -10.27
N GLU A 6 2.61 -10.48 -9.09
CA GLU A 6 1.76 -9.37 -8.65
C GLU A 6 2.53 -8.08 -8.33
N ILE A 7 1.86 -6.96 -8.54
CA ILE A 7 2.27 -5.64 -8.07
C ILE A 7 1.17 -5.14 -7.13
N SER A 8 1.44 -5.24 -5.83
CA SER A 8 0.48 -4.89 -4.78
C SER A 8 1.25 -4.34 -3.55
N PRO A 9 0.57 -3.79 -2.53
CA PRO A 9 1.23 -3.36 -1.30
C PRO A 9 1.87 -4.53 -0.51
N ASP A 10 1.65 -5.78 -0.93
CA ASP A 10 2.37 -6.96 -0.43
C ASP A 10 3.80 -7.05 -0.97
N THR A 11 3.98 -6.73 -2.25
CA THR A 11 5.23 -6.86 -3.00
C THR A 11 5.98 -5.54 -3.17
N CYS A 12 5.34 -4.40 -2.90
CA CYS A 12 5.91 -3.06 -3.02
C CYS A 12 5.96 -2.32 -1.68
N ARG A 13 6.99 -1.50 -1.47
CA ARG A 13 7.00 -0.51 -0.37
C ARG A 13 6.42 0.81 -0.86
N LEU A 14 5.34 1.25 -0.24
CA LEU A 14 4.58 2.42 -0.64
C LEU A 14 4.48 3.34 0.58
N TRP A 15 5.18 4.46 0.52
CA TRP A 15 5.21 5.42 1.63
C TRP A 15 4.52 6.70 1.20
N ASP A 16 3.73 7.28 2.10
CA ASP A 16 3.19 8.61 1.90
C ASP A 16 4.34 9.62 1.74
N SER A 17 4.32 10.39 0.66
CA SER A 17 5.41 11.31 0.32
C SER A 17 5.55 12.48 1.28
N THR A 18 4.48 12.81 2.02
CA THR A 18 4.44 13.95 2.93
C THR A 18 4.75 13.53 4.35
N SER A 19 4.09 12.47 4.85
CA SER A 19 4.24 12.01 6.23
C SER A 19 5.31 10.93 6.43
N GLY A 20 5.74 10.25 5.36
CA GLY A 20 6.57 9.05 5.45
C GLY A 20 5.84 7.84 6.04
N GLU A 21 4.52 7.91 6.19
CA GLU A 21 3.70 6.81 6.68
C GLU A 21 3.77 5.63 5.70
N LYS A 22 3.89 4.41 6.25
CA LYS A 22 3.92 3.19 5.45
C LYS A 22 2.51 2.78 5.11
N LEU A 23 2.23 2.58 3.83
CA LEU A 23 0.93 2.16 3.29
C LEU A 23 0.99 0.74 2.71
N ASP A 24 1.96 -0.06 3.14
CA ASP A 24 2.27 -1.39 2.62
C ASP A 24 2.34 -2.45 3.73
N LYS A 25 2.67 -3.68 3.35
CA LYS A 25 2.75 -4.83 4.27
C LYS A 25 3.72 -4.65 5.43
N ASP A 26 4.65 -3.69 5.38
CA ASP A 26 5.46 -3.32 6.55
C ASP A 26 4.60 -2.92 7.76
N ARG A 27 3.37 -2.45 7.55
CA ARG A 27 2.44 -2.19 8.66
C ARG A 27 2.12 -3.45 9.46
N PHE A 28 1.93 -4.57 8.79
CA PHE A 28 1.78 -5.87 9.43
C PHE A 28 3.12 -6.34 10.02
N ARG A 29 4.20 -6.28 9.25
CA ARG A 29 5.53 -6.79 9.68
C ARG A 29 6.10 -6.08 10.91
N LYS A 30 5.69 -4.83 11.16
CA LYS A 30 6.21 -3.96 12.22
C LYS A 30 5.13 -3.59 13.25
N ASP A 31 4.01 -4.30 13.26
CA ASP A 31 2.90 -4.09 14.21
C ASP A 31 2.39 -2.62 14.25
N LEU A 32 2.33 -1.94 13.09
CA LEU A 32 1.89 -0.54 12.97
C LEU A 32 0.36 -0.39 12.87
N GLY A 33 -0.40 -1.48 12.90
CA GLY A 33 -1.87 -1.48 12.80
C GLY A 33 -2.41 -0.97 11.45
N ASN A 34 -3.74 -0.83 11.34
CA ASN A 34 -4.46 -0.24 10.20
C ASN A 34 -4.02 -0.76 8.81
N VAL A 35 -3.78 -2.07 8.69
CA VAL A 35 -3.28 -2.67 7.43
C VAL A 35 -4.32 -2.54 6.32
N LEU A 36 -5.58 -2.87 6.60
CA LEU A 36 -6.65 -2.81 5.59
C LEU A 36 -6.91 -1.37 5.13
N ASP A 37 -6.94 -0.42 6.05
CA ASP A 37 -7.16 0.99 5.73
C ASP A 37 -6.01 1.56 4.88
N ALA A 38 -4.77 1.15 5.16
CA ALA A 38 -3.63 1.53 4.32
C ALA A 38 -3.75 1.01 2.89
N TYR A 39 -4.23 -0.22 2.70
CA TYR A 39 -4.43 -0.79 1.37
C TYR A 39 -5.60 -0.12 0.65
N ALA A 40 -6.68 0.20 1.37
CA ALA A 40 -7.80 0.97 0.85
C ALA A 40 -7.37 2.38 0.44
N GLU A 41 -6.47 3.02 1.19
CA GLU A 41 -5.91 4.33 0.86
C GLU A 41 -5.05 4.28 -0.41
N VAL A 42 -4.24 3.22 -0.58
CA VAL A 42 -3.51 2.99 -1.83
C VAL A 42 -4.49 2.84 -2.99
N TRP A 43 -5.54 2.04 -2.84
CA TRP A 43 -6.57 1.88 -3.87
C TRP A 43 -7.22 3.22 -4.22
N ARG A 44 -7.68 3.98 -3.22
CA ARG A 44 -8.34 5.29 -3.41
C ARG A 44 -7.47 6.27 -4.20
N ARG A 45 -6.15 6.30 -3.94
CA ARG A 45 -5.21 7.17 -4.67
C ARG A 45 -5.00 6.75 -6.12
N LEU A 46 -5.04 5.44 -6.39
CA LEU A 46 -4.80 4.88 -7.73
C LEU A 46 -6.06 4.86 -8.60
N SER A 47 -7.23 4.56 -8.03
CA SER A 47 -8.49 4.44 -8.76
C SER A 47 -9.10 5.78 -9.13
N GLY A 48 -8.79 6.85 -8.36
CA GLY A 48 -9.42 8.16 -8.52
C GLY A 48 -10.90 8.19 -8.10
N GLU A 49 -11.41 7.09 -7.53
CA GLU A 49 -12.77 6.99 -7.01
C GLU A 49 -12.79 7.26 -5.51
N ALA A 50 -13.82 7.99 -5.06
CA ALA A 50 -14.11 8.11 -3.63
C ALA A 50 -14.80 6.83 -3.17
N ILE A 51 -14.22 6.19 -2.14
CA ILE A 51 -14.80 5.02 -1.45
C ILE A 51 -15.83 5.51 -0.43
#